data_AF-A0A6G3T3C2-F1
#
_entry.id   AF-A0A6G3T3C2-F1
#
_cell.length_a   1.000
_cell.length_b   1.000
_cell.length_c   1.000
_cell.angle_alpha   90.00
_cell.angle_beta   90.00
_cell.angle_gamma   90.00
#
_symmetry.space_group_name_H-M   'P 1'
#
loop_
_entity.id
_entity.type
_entity.pdbx_description
1 polymer ?
#
loop_
_entity_poly.entity_id
_entity_poly.type
_entity_poly.pdbx_seq_one_letter_code
_entity_poly.pdbx_strand_id
1 'polypeptide(L)'
;MTAASTASVTVTHRASLEPLFAESCADFPLLPGVSVLEYARTTAEAHLPAEGLRLRAVDRVRFTGVAFPGEELTVGLEWTRAGEDAWTCVAVVSTGRGKASSAHLRYVAEAGR
;
A
#
# COMPACT_ATOMS: atom_id res chain seq x y z
N MET A 1 -9.26 -21.56 -19.42
CA MET A 1 -9.53 -20.30 -18.70
C MET A 1 -9.46 -20.58 -17.21
N THR A 2 -8.30 -20.37 -16.59
CA THR A 2 -8.12 -20.56 -15.15
C THR A 2 -8.74 -19.36 -14.43
N ALA A 3 -9.65 -19.60 -13.48
CA ALA A 3 -10.27 -18.53 -12.71
C ALA A 3 -9.18 -17.72 -11.99
N ALA A 4 -9.24 -16.39 -12.11
CA ALA A 4 -8.37 -15.51 -11.35
C ALA A 4 -8.75 -15.62 -9.86
N SER A 5 -7.90 -16.30 -9.08
CA SER A 5 -8.05 -16.28 -7.63
C SER A 5 -7.78 -14.86 -7.13
N THR A 6 -8.73 -14.34 -6.35
CA THR A 6 -8.64 -13.01 -5.74
C THR A 6 -8.58 -13.19 -4.23
N ALA A 7 -7.60 -12.56 -3.59
CA ALA A 7 -7.46 -12.56 -2.14
C ALA A 7 -7.53 -11.11 -1.64
N SER A 8 -8.35 -10.86 -0.61
CA SER A 8 -8.51 -9.54 -0.02
C SER A 8 -8.10 -9.52 1.44
N VAL A 9 -7.39 -8.47 1.86
CA VAL A 9 -6.97 -8.28 3.26
C VAL A 9 -7.21 -6.82 3.65
N THR A 10 -7.62 -6.57 4.89
CA THR A 10 -7.73 -5.22 5.44
C THR A 10 -6.97 -5.14 6.76
N VAL A 11 -6.10 -4.13 6.89
CA VAL A 11 -5.27 -3.91 8.09
C VAL A 11 -5.37 -2.45 8.53
N THR A 12 -5.49 -2.21 9.83
CA THR A 12 -5.48 -0.86 10.40
C THR A 12 -4.12 -0.58 11.05
N HIS A 13 -3.58 0.59 10.76
CA HIS A 13 -2.35 1.14 11.34
C HIS A 13 -2.65 2.43 12.07
N ARG A 14 -1.77 2.82 12.98
CA ARG A 14 -1.72 4.19 13.47
C ARG A 14 -0.64 4.97 12.74
N ALA A 15 -1.03 6.05 12.07
CA ALA A 15 -0.13 6.89 11.31
C ALA A 15 0.91 7.51 12.25
N SER A 16 2.18 7.35 11.93
CA SER A 16 3.28 8.03 12.61
C SER A 16 4.04 8.88 11.60
N LEU A 17 4.43 10.09 12.02
CA LEU A 17 5.33 10.93 11.26
C LEU A 17 6.73 10.74 11.81
N GLU A 18 7.65 10.31 10.96
CA GLU A 18 9.06 10.25 11.32
C GLU A 18 9.52 11.66 11.76
N PRO A 19 10.33 11.79 12.83
CA PRO A 19 10.80 13.08 13.33
C PRO A 19 11.45 13.95 12.25
N LEU A 20 12.09 13.32 11.25
CA LEU A 20 12.71 13.98 10.10
C LEU A 20 11.74 14.85 9.28
N PHE A 21 10.43 14.56 9.31
CA PHE A 21 9.40 15.32 8.59
C PHE A 21 8.59 16.24 9.52
N ALA A 22 8.79 16.17 10.84
CA ALA A 22 8.03 16.96 11.80
C ALA A 22 8.39 18.45 11.76
N GLU A 23 9.67 18.78 11.53
CA GLU A 23 10.13 20.17 11.49
C GLU A 23 9.69 20.93 10.23
N SER A 24 9.57 20.25 9.09
CA SER A 24 9.27 20.89 7.80
C SER A 24 7.79 21.25 7.61
N CYS A 25 6.91 20.79 8.49
CA CYS A 25 5.47 21.00 8.45
C CYS A 25 4.91 21.36 9.84
N ALA A 26 5.66 22.11 10.65
CA ALA A 26 5.33 22.38 12.04
C ALA A 26 3.91 22.96 12.24
N ASP A 27 3.48 23.88 11.35
CA ASP A 27 2.15 24.51 11.43
C ASP A 27 1.04 23.69 10.73
N PHE A 28 1.40 22.64 9.97
CA PHE A 28 0.45 21.78 9.26
C PHE A 28 1.01 20.36 9.07
N PRO A 29 1.12 19.56 10.14
CA PRO A 29 1.82 18.28 10.10
C PRO A 29 0.99 17.25 9.35
N LEU A 30 1.42 16.85 8.15
CA LEU A 30 0.76 15.82 7.33
C LEU A 30 1.73 14.66 7.05
N LEU A 31 1.20 13.48 6.74
CA LEU A 31 2.02 12.41 6.20
C LEU A 31 2.33 12.69 4.73
N PRO A 32 3.62 12.70 4.33
CA PRO A 32 3.99 12.71 2.93
C PRO A 32 3.31 11.56 2.19
N GLY A 33 2.92 11.77 0.94
CA GLY A 33 2.27 10.72 0.13
C GLY A 33 3.11 9.44 0.06
N VAL A 34 4.45 9.57 0.02
CA VAL A 34 5.37 8.42 0.05
C VAL A 34 5.27 7.61 1.35
N SER A 35 5.06 8.26 2.50
CA SER A 35 4.84 7.55 3.77
C SER A 35 3.53 6.77 3.75
N VAL A 36 2.47 7.34 3.18
CA VAL A 36 1.19 6.63 2.99
C VAL A 36 1.33 5.44 2.04
N LEU A 37 2.13 5.58 0.97
CA LEU A 37 2.44 4.48 0.05
C LEU A 37 3.25 3.37 0.75
N GLU A 38 4.18 3.71 1.63
CA GLU A 38 4.94 2.70 2.38
C GLU A 38 4.05 1.88 3.32
N TYR A 39 3.01 2.46 3.95
CA TYR A 39 2.02 1.65 4.68
C TYR A 39 1.32 0.64 3.77
N ALA A 40 0.94 1.03 2.55
CA ALA A 40 0.35 0.12 1.59
C ALA A 40 1.32 -1.00 1.18
N ARG A 41 2.57 -0.64 0.83
CA ARG A 41 3.61 -1.58 0.42
C ARG A 41 3.97 -2.57 1.53
N THR A 42 4.27 -2.09 2.73
CA THR A 42 4.66 -2.94 3.86
C THR A 42 3.51 -3.86 4.28
N THR A 43 2.26 -3.38 4.25
CA THR A 43 1.08 -4.23 4.49
C THR A 43 0.97 -5.32 3.42
N ALA A 44 1.18 -4.97 2.14
CA ALA A 44 1.16 -5.95 1.06
C ALA A 44 2.26 -7.00 1.20
N GLU A 45 3.49 -6.58 1.52
CA GLU A 45 4.64 -7.48 1.75
C GLU A 45 4.44 -8.38 2.98
N ALA A 46 3.70 -7.94 3.99
CA ALA A 46 3.33 -8.77 5.14
C ALA A 46 2.19 -9.78 4.84
N HIS A 47 1.46 -9.60 3.74
CA HIS A 47 0.28 -10.39 3.37
C HIS A 47 0.35 -10.84 1.90
N LEU A 48 1.53 -11.34 1.49
CA LEU A 48 1.73 -11.86 0.16
C LEU A 48 0.85 -13.09 -0.09
N PRO A 49 0.25 -13.25 -1.29
CA PRO A 49 -0.55 -14.42 -1.63
C PRO A 49 0.31 -15.67 -1.90
N ALA A 50 1.63 -15.50 -2.05
CA ALA A 50 2.60 -16.56 -2.21
C ALA A 50 3.97 -16.12 -1.67
N GLU A 51 4.74 -17.07 -1.14
CA GLU A 51 6.10 -16.81 -0.67
C GLU A 51 7.04 -16.44 -1.82
N GLY A 52 8.11 -15.71 -1.51
CA GLY A 52 9.16 -15.35 -2.48
C GLY A 52 8.76 -14.28 -3.50
N LEU A 53 7.59 -13.65 -3.37
CA LEU A 53 7.22 -12.50 -4.19
C LEU A 53 7.97 -11.25 -3.75
N ARG A 54 8.39 -10.43 -4.72
CA ARG A 54 9.06 -9.14 -4.51
C ARG A 54 8.41 -8.05 -5.34
N LEU A 55 8.33 -6.83 -4.78
CA LEU A 55 7.80 -5.68 -5.48
C LEU A 55 8.68 -5.38 -6.71
N ARG A 56 8.07 -5.43 -7.89
CA ARG A 56 8.71 -5.12 -9.17
C ARG A 56 8.49 -3.68 -9.59
N ALA A 57 7.27 -3.17 -9.40
CA ALA A 57 6.91 -1.83 -9.83
C ALA A 57 5.70 -1.29 -9.05
N VAL A 58 5.64 0.03 -8.93
CA VAL A 58 4.43 0.79 -8.63
C VAL A 58 3.92 1.34 -9.97
N ASP A 59 2.93 0.70 -10.56
CA ASP A 59 2.42 1.10 -11.88
C ASP A 59 1.64 2.42 -11.83
N ARG A 60 0.95 2.64 -10.71
CA ARG A 60 0.13 3.81 -10.49
C ARG A 60 0.00 4.08 -9.01
N VAL A 61 0.07 5.35 -8.63
CA VAL A 61 -0.34 5.82 -7.31
C VAL A 61 -1.15 7.11 -7.48
N ARG A 62 -2.20 7.26 -6.68
CA ARG A 62 -2.98 8.49 -6.58
C ARG A 62 -3.20 8.83 -5.12
N PHE A 63 -2.93 10.07 -4.77
CA PHE A 63 -3.23 10.65 -3.47
C PHE A 63 -4.43 11.56 -3.63
N THR A 64 -5.54 11.22 -2.99
CA THR A 64 -6.84 11.91 -3.14
C THR A 64 -7.32 12.55 -1.84
N GLY A 65 -6.65 12.26 -0.72
CA GLY A 65 -6.96 12.82 0.58
C GLY A 65 -5.72 12.93 1.45
N VAL A 66 -5.82 13.77 2.48
CA VAL A 66 -4.74 14.00 3.44
C VAL A 66 -4.83 12.99 4.58
N ALA A 67 -3.69 12.45 5.00
CA ALA A 67 -3.52 11.70 6.23
C ALA A 67 -2.69 12.52 7.22
N PHE A 68 -3.14 12.62 8.47
CA PHE A 68 -2.43 13.31 9.53
C PHE A 68 -1.77 12.32 10.49
N PRO A 69 -0.69 12.72 11.16
CA PRO A 69 -0.07 11.91 12.20
C PRO A 69 -1.05 11.60 13.34
N GLY A 70 -0.99 10.39 13.87
CA GLY A 70 -1.84 9.90 14.96
C GLY A 70 -3.18 9.31 14.52
N GLU A 71 -3.59 9.53 13.27
CA GLU A 71 -4.83 8.95 12.72
C GLU A 71 -4.74 7.46 12.48
N GLU A 72 -5.90 6.81 12.41
CA GLU A 72 -6.00 5.44 11.91
C GLU A 72 -5.98 5.43 10.38
N LEU A 73 -5.10 4.59 9.83
CA LEU A 73 -5.02 4.29 8.41
C LEU A 73 -5.50 2.86 8.18
N THR A 74 -6.56 2.69 7.40
CA THR A 74 -7.03 1.39 6.96
C THR A 74 -6.50 1.10 5.56
N VAL A 75 -5.70 0.03 5.44
CA VAL A 75 -5.16 -0.45 4.17
C VAL A 75 -5.95 -1.67 3.72
N GLY A 76 -6.71 -1.52 2.64
CA GLY A 76 -7.34 -2.62 1.93
C GLY A 76 -6.46 -3.08 0.78
N LEU A 77 -6.28 -4.39 0.62
CA LEU A 77 -5.51 -5.03 -0.44
C LEU A 77 -6.40 -5.96 -1.23
N GLU A 78 -6.27 -5.92 -2.55
CA GLU A 78 -6.87 -6.89 -3.47
C GLU A 78 -5.77 -7.45 -4.38
N TRP A 79 -5.50 -8.74 -4.22
CA TRP A 79 -4.51 -9.47 -5.01
C TRP A 79 -5.15 -10.17 -6.19
N THR A 80 -4.51 -10.10 -7.35
CA THR A 80 -4.93 -10.84 -8.54
C THR A 80 -3.71 -11.51 -9.16
N ARG A 81 -3.84 -12.80 -9.47
CA ARG A 81 -2.80 -13.53 -10.21
C ARG A 81 -2.76 -13.03 -11.65
N ALA A 82 -1.59 -12.55 -12.10
CA ALA A 82 -1.39 -11.98 -13.43
C ALA A 82 -0.54 -12.89 -14.36
N GLY A 83 0.04 -13.96 -13.82
CA GLY A 83 0.82 -14.96 -14.54
C GLY A 83 1.23 -16.11 -13.62
N GLU A 84 2.08 -17.00 -14.10
CA GLU A 84 2.60 -18.11 -13.29
C GLU A 84 3.33 -17.58 -12.04
N ASP A 85 4.22 -16.61 -12.26
CA ASP A 85 5.09 -16.00 -11.25
C ASP A 85 4.82 -14.51 -11.02
N ALA A 86 3.66 -14.00 -11.49
CA ALA A 86 3.34 -12.59 -11.44
C ALA A 86 2.01 -12.32 -10.74
N TRP A 87 2.00 -11.31 -9.89
CA TRP A 87 0.83 -10.85 -9.13
C TRP A 87 0.68 -9.34 -9.22
N THR A 88 -0.56 -8.88 -9.28
CA THR A 88 -0.92 -7.47 -9.11
C THR A 88 -1.63 -7.30 -7.78
N CYS A 89 -1.38 -6.18 -7.11
CA CYS A 89 -2.08 -5.78 -5.89
C CYS A 89 -2.65 -4.38 -6.08
N VAL A 90 -3.96 -4.24 -5.93
CA VAL A 90 -4.61 -2.95 -5.75
C VAL A 90 -4.67 -2.68 -4.26
N ALA A 91 -3.94 -1.65 -3.80
CA ALA A 91 -3.96 -1.22 -2.42
C ALA A 91 -4.73 0.10 -2.30
N VAL A 92 -5.63 0.20 -1.32
CA VAL A 92 -6.39 1.40 -1.00
C VAL A 92 -6.12 1.78 0.44
N VAL A 93 -5.65 3.01 0.68
CA VAL A 93 -5.46 3.54 2.02
C VAL A 93 -6.54 4.56 2.32
N SER A 94 -7.25 4.38 3.42
CA SER A 94 -8.33 5.26 3.88
C SER A 94 -8.08 5.72 5.30
N THR A 95 -8.64 6.87 5.66
CA THR A 95 -8.75 7.36 7.04
C THR A 95 -10.22 7.46 7.42
N GLY A 96 -10.51 7.91 8.65
CA GLY A 96 -11.89 8.26 9.05
C GLY A 96 -12.56 9.33 8.16
N ARG A 97 -11.79 10.07 7.35
CA ARG A 97 -12.29 11.05 6.38
C ARG A 97 -12.54 10.48 4.97
N GLY A 98 -12.26 9.20 4.76
CA GLY A 98 -12.38 8.53 3.47
C GLY A 98 -11.03 8.23 2.82
N LYS A 99 -11.03 8.03 1.50
CA LYS A 99 -9.86 7.52 0.76
C LYS A 99 -8.72 8.55 0.71
N ALA A 100 -7.59 8.20 1.31
CA ALA A 100 -6.37 8.97 1.25
C ALA A 100 -5.56 8.67 -0.02
N SER A 101 -5.42 7.38 -0.37
CA SER A 101 -4.67 6.98 -1.56
C SER A 101 -5.16 5.66 -2.18
N SER A 102 -4.73 5.42 -3.42
CA SER A 102 -4.81 4.11 -4.07
C SER A 102 -3.55 3.85 -4.87
N ALA A 103 -3.02 2.63 -4.81
CA ALA A 103 -1.84 2.20 -5.56
C ALA A 103 -2.11 0.89 -6.32
N HIS A 104 -1.50 0.74 -7.49
CA HIS A 104 -1.43 -0.50 -8.23
C HIS A 104 0.01 -0.98 -8.24
N LEU A 105 0.26 -2.11 -7.59
CA LEU A 105 1.57 -2.67 -7.34
C LEU A 105 1.72 -3.96 -8.14
N ARG A 106 2.90 -4.18 -8.72
CA ARG A 106 3.26 -5.44 -9.39
C ARG A 106 4.33 -6.17 -8.60
N TYR A 107 4.12 -7.46 -8.42
CA TYR A 107 5.01 -8.38 -7.74
C TYR A 107 5.39 -9.52 -8.68
N VAL A 108 6.63 -10.00 -8.54
CA VAL A 108 7.15 -11.16 -9.27
C VAL A 108 7.87 -12.10 -8.31
N ALA A 109 7.90 -13.40 -8.61
CA ALA A 109 8.71 -14.35 -7.87
C ALA A 109 10.21 -14.00 -8.00
N GLU A 110 10.97 -14.16 -6.92
CA GLU A 110 12.40 -13.83 -6.85
C GLU A 110 13.26 -14.52 -7.91
N ALA A 111 12.85 -15.71 -8.38
CA ALA A 111 13.52 -16.44 -9.45
C ALA A 111 13.34 -15.83 -10.86
N GLY A 112 12.40 -14.89 -11.04
CA GLY A 112 12.04 -14.30 -12.33
C GLY A 112 12.72 -12.97 -12.67
N ARG A 113 13.95 -12.73 -12.19
CA ARG A 113 14.68 -11.47 -12.45
C ARG A 113 15.38 -11.44 -13.81
#